data_AF-A0A7V5PZB5-F1
#
_entry.id   AF-A0A7V5PZB5-F1
#
_cell.length_a   1.000
_cell.length_b   1.000
_cell.length_c   1.000
_cell.angle_alpha   90.00
_cell.angle_beta   90.00
_cell.angle_gamma   90.00
#
_symmetry.space_group_name_H-M   'P 1'
#
loop_
_entity.id
_entity.type
_entity.pdbx_description
1 polymer ?
#
loop_
_entity_poly.entity_id
_entity_poly.type
_entity_poly.pdbx_seq_one_letter_code
_entity_poly.pdbx_strand_id
1 'polypeptide(L)'
;MGLGTIEGNVRSLPDVVEVPEADGETASIEGLPQVTYDAGRFRADGKVFFDIVRRPENNACYYCHTTRVIEAEDSAHETNQPEATSDWLPDEDVHVAAGLKCADCHRNDLEHHTVRGFPGEQLPDGAPTASLSCRGCHSGPGAEGVMGGWMGAPMARHRGIPPVHFDRLACTACHSGPRAGAAVRLMQTSQAHQLGVPAHRTASDPPQIVAPVFRPNRQMMLAPFRMVWPSFWGLMRGNQIEPISPQQAYRLLRRTLRVRRDFRAEIAKVRLSSQEKKELLGDERAGVAESQWTEDERRRVDEALAKRREEAFREKVAKALEVLSKEYPDATPVYVAGEKVYAPGDTGLRTFEHPAARPYAWPIAHEVRPARQALGARGCTDCHSEDAPFASAKVTALSQVPDTHAQTRTMIAWQGLDADRWNLWNRLFAFRPLFKVFGWAVLAVVTLCLLRWWPLSANSIASSVPHRPSLLWWGGLGVTLASAAVLAVTGVGAWWSGHAISGLPLLTHMAASGLFLTCLAGWALAAMFEVQRPRSDVTDA
;
A
#
# COMPACT_ATOMS: atom_id res chain seq x y z
N MET A 1 32.68 -15.31 1.03
CA MET A 1 33.68 -16.13 0.30
C MET A 1 34.40 -17.12 1.20
N GLY A 2 34.51 -16.87 2.52
CA GLY A 2 35.00 -17.87 3.46
C GLY A 2 36.43 -18.32 3.19
N LEU A 3 37.24 -17.46 2.55
CA LEU A 3 38.65 -17.74 2.25
C LEU A 3 39.51 -17.77 3.50
N GLY A 4 39.02 -17.16 4.57
CA GLY A 4 39.61 -17.18 5.89
C GLY A 4 38.72 -16.48 6.90
N THR A 5 39.05 -16.63 8.17
CA THR A 5 38.48 -15.87 9.28
C THR A 5 39.46 -14.78 9.69
N ILE A 6 38.93 -13.62 10.08
CA ILE A 6 39.72 -12.54 10.66
C ILE A 6 39.40 -12.49 12.14
N GLU A 7 40.41 -12.68 12.98
CA GLU A 7 40.30 -12.60 14.44
C GLU A 7 41.10 -11.40 14.95
N GLY A 8 40.46 -10.55 15.75
CA GLY A 8 41.08 -9.36 16.31
C GLY A 8 40.14 -8.14 16.32
N ASN A 9 40.53 -7.10 17.05
CA ASN A 9 39.72 -5.90 17.21
C ASN A 9 40.33 -4.72 16.43
N VAL A 10 39.75 -4.43 15.27
CA VAL A 10 40.20 -3.30 14.42
C VAL A 10 39.86 -1.94 15.06
N ARG A 11 38.86 -1.89 15.96
CA ARG A 11 38.38 -0.64 16.57
C ARG A 11 39.35 -0.05 17.59
N SER A 12 40.28 -0.85 18.10
CA SER A 12 41.33 -0.41 19.03
C SER A 12 42.61 0.04 18.35
N LEU A 13 42.70 -0.07 17.02
CA LEU A 13 43.87 0.37 16.29
C LEU A 13 43.86 1.88 16.06
N PRO A 14 45.02 2.56 16.11
CA PRO A 14 45.14 3.94 15.65
C PRO A 14 44.85 4.05 14.14
N ASP A 15 44.42 5.24 13.69
CA ASP A 15 44.04 5.50 12.27
C ASP A 15 45.17 5.22 11.27
N VAL A 16 46.41 5.25 11.74
CA VAL A 16 47.61 4.84 11.00
C VAL A 16 48.35 3.81 11.84
N VAL A 17 48.44 2.59 11.31
CA VAL A 17 49.28 1.53 11.85
C VAL A 17 50.47 1.37 10.91
N GLU A 18 51.66 1.66 11.39
CA GLU A 18 52.88 1.26 10.68
C GLU A 18 53.05 -0.25 10.84
N VAL A 19 52.85 -0.98 9.74
CA VAL A 19 53.10 -2.42 9.69
C VAL A 19 54.58 -2.59 9.32
N PRO A 20 55.44 -3.14 10.20
CA PRO A 20 56.83 -3.45 9.84
C PRO A 20 56.85 -4.39 8.62
N GLU A 21 57.77 -4.14 7.68
CA GLU A 21 57.99 -5.03 6.55
C GLU A 21 58.34 -6.43 7.07
N ALA A 22 57.53 -7.43 6.70
CA ALA A 22 57.69 -8.80 7.18
C ALA A 22 58.96 -9.42 6.57
N ASP A 23 59.98 -9.58 7.40
CA ASP A 23 61.22 -10.28 7.11
C ASP A 23 61.04 -11.80 7.25
N GLY A 24 60.27 -12.40 6.34
CA GLY A 24 60.32 -13.83 6.01
C GLY A 24 59.85 -14.84 7.07
N GLU A 25 59.73 -14.46 8.34
CA GLU A 25 59.10 -15.25 9.39
C GLU A 25 57.79 -14.59 9.82
N THR A 26 56.75 -15.39 10.00
CA THR A 26 55.41 -14.96 10.43
C THR A 26 55.47 -14.35 11.84
N ALA A 27 55.91 -13.10 11.94
CA ALA A 27 55.79 -12.32 13.17
C ALA A 27 54.32 -11.97 13.34
N SER A 28 53.61 -12.75 14.17
CA SER A 28 52.31 -12.35 14.69
C SER A 28 52.51 -11.09 15.52
N ILE A 29 52.23 -9.92 14.93
CA ILE A 29 52.27 -8.65 15.67
C ILE A 29 51.11 -8.67 16.66
N GLU A 30 51.46 -8.70 17.95
CA GLU A 30 50.51 -8.77 19.05
C GLU A 30 49.57 -7.55 18.99
N GLY A 31 48.26 -7.80 18.90
CA GLY A 31 47.24 -6.76 18.82
C GLY A 31 46.74 -6.39 17.42
N LEU A 32 47.36 -6.89 16.34
CA LEU A 32 46.80 -6.75 14.98
C LEU A 32 45.80 -7.87 14.65
N PRO A 33 44.78 -7.58 13.80
CA PRO A 33 43.87 -8.60 13.29
C PRO A 33 44.66 -9.67 12.53
N GLN A 34 44.51 -10.91 12.95
CA GLN A 34 45.11 -12.05 12.28
C GLN A 34 44.12 -12.65 11.29
N VAL A 35 44.65 -13.05 10.14
CA VAL A 35 43.88 -13.76 9.12
C VAL A 35 44.28 -15.24 9.15
N THR A 36 43.32 -16.10 9.46
CA THR A 36 43.47 -17.55 9.33
C THR A 36 42.83 -17.97 8.01
N TYR A 37 43.64 -18.28 7.01
CA TYR A 37 43.15 -18.76 5.72
C TYR A 37 42.66 -20.20 5.81
N ASP A 38 41.54 -20.49 5.15
CA ASP A 38 41.05 -21.87 4.96
C ASP A 38 41.84 -22.51 3.81
N ALA A 39 42.88 -23.27 4.15
CA ALA A 39 43.74 -23.95 3.17
C ALA A 39 42.96 -24.84 2.18
N GLY A 40 41.78 -25.35 2.56
CA GLY A 40 40.91 -26.14 1.69
C GLY A 40 40.30 -25.34 0.53
N ARG A 41 40.37 -24.01 0.58
CA ARG A 41 39.92 -23.10 -0.49
C ARG A 41 41.02 -22.78 -1.52
N PHE A 42 42.26 -23.15 -1.22
CA PHE A 42 43.42 -22.89 -2.05
C PHE A 42 43.85 -24.17 -2.76
N ARG A 43 44.17 -24.04 -4.04
CA ARG A 43 44.84 -25.09 -4.80
C ARG A 43 46.28 -25.24 -4.32
N ALA A 44 46.92 -26.35 -4.70
CA ALA A 44 48.32 -26.63 -4.38
C ALA A 44 49.31 -25.56 -4.88
N ASP A 45 48.94 -24.75 -5.87
CA ASP A 45 49.72 -23.61 -6.37
C ASP A 45 49.46 -22.29 -5.64
N GLY A 46 48.75 -22.33 -4.49
CA GLY A 46 48.41 -21.16 -3.68
C GLY A 46 47.32 -20.27 -4.29
N LYS A 47 46.67 -20.70 -5.38
CA LYS A 47 45.62 -19.94 -6.07
C LYS A 47 44.23 -20.36 -5.62
N VAL A 48 43.30 -19.41 -5.64
CA VAL A 48 41.87 -19.67 -5.40
C VAL A 48 41.15 -19.74 -6.74
N PHE A 49 40.25 -20.71 -6.90
CA PHE A 49 39.34 -20.73 -8.05
C PHE A 49 38.19 -19.75 -7.81
N PHE A 50 38.02 -18.81 -8.73
CA PHE A 50 36.88 -17.91 -8.76
C PHE A 50 35.93 -18.34 -9.88
N ASP A 51 34.73 -18.76 -9.50
CA ASP A 51 33.66 -19.02 -10.46
C ASP A 51 33.02 -17.68 -10.88
N ILE A 52 33.65 -17.02 -11.85
CA ILE A 52 33.15 -15.75 -12.40
C ILE A 52 32.14 -16.08 -13.49
N VAL A 53 30.88 -16.22 -13.06
CA VAL A 53 29.76 -16.41 -13.98
C VAL A 53 29.23 -15.07 -14.50
N ARG A 54 28.87 -15.02 -15.79
CA ARG A 54 28.27 -13.81 -16.39
C ARG A 54 26.87 -13.51 -15.84
N ARG A 55 26.13 -14.54 -15.41
CA ARG A 55 24.78 -14.41 -14.84
C ARG A 55 24.80 -14.93 -13.41
N PRO A 56 24.72 -14.06 -12.39
CA PRO A 56 24.70 -14.50 -11.00
C PRO A 56 23.43 -15.30 -10.69
N GLU A 57 23.55 -16.25 -9.76
CA GLU A 57 22.42 -16.98 -9.21
C GLU A 57 21.58 -16.11 -8.25
N ASN A 58 20.29 -16.40 -8.13
CA ASN A 58 19.35 -15.61 -7.28
C ASN A 58 19.82 -15.50 -5.83
N ASN A 59 20.47 -16.53 -5.29
CA ASN A 59 20.99 -16.55 -3.93
C ASN A 59 22.04 -15.45 -3.66
N ALA A 60 22.76 -15.01 -4.69
CA ALA A 60 23.67 -13.86 -4.57
C ALA A 60 22.90 -12.56 -4.27
N CYS A 61 21.68 -12.43 -4.80
CA CYS A 61 20.81 -11.29 -4.57
C CYS A 61 20.08 -11.38 -3.24
N TYR A 62 19.55 -12.56 -2.88
CA TYR A 62 18.71 -12.76 -1.69
C TYR A 62 19.41 -12.41 -0.38
N TYR A 63 20.74 -12.54 -0.30
CA TYR A 63 21.49 -12.12 0.88
C TYR A 63 21.16 -10.68 1.31
N CYS A 64 20.98 -9.78 0.34
CA CYS A 64 20.64 -8.38 0.60
C CYS A 64 19.19 -8.03 0.23
N HIS A 65 18.53 -8.80 -0.62
CA HIS A 65 17.21 -8.46 -1.19
C HIS A 65 16.05 -9.31 -0.66
N THR A 66 16.28 -10.27 0.24
CA THR A 66 15.18 -11.02 0.86
C THR A 66 14.25 -10.08 1.63
N THR A 67 12.97 -10.34 1.45
CA THR A 67 11.89 -9.71 2.22
C THR A 67 11.01 -10.77 2.85
N ARG A 68 10.51 -10.46 4.04
CA ARG A 68 9.63 -11.34 4.82
C ARG A 68 8.39 -10.56 5.23
N VAL A 69 7.23 -11.15 5.02
CA VAL A 69 5.96 -10.63 5.54
C VAL A 69 5.80 -11.11 6.99
N ILE A 70 5.29 -10.25 7.86
CA ILE A 70 4.95 -10.62 9.23
C ILE A 70 3.43 -10.78 9.31
N GLU A 71 2.98 -11.90 9.84
CA GLU A 71 1.56 -12.17 10.03
C GLU A 71 1.00 -11.35 11.20
N ALA A 72 -0.29 -10.99 11.08
CA ALA A 72 -0.98 -10.30 12.16
C ALA A 72 -1.20 -11.26 13.35
N GLU A 73 -1.32 -10.71 14.56
CA GLU A 73 -1.57 -11.48 15.80
C GLU A 73 -2.73 -12.47 15.65
N ASP A 74 -3.81 -12.09 14.97
CA ASP A 74 -5.02 -12.90 14.78
C ASP A 74 -4.82 -14.14 13.88
N SER A 75 -3.68 -14.24 13.17
CA SER A 75 -3.33 -15.36 12.29
C SER A 75 -2.21 -16.25 12.84
N ALA A 76 -1.59 -15.86 13.95
CA ALA A 76 -0.48 -16.62 14.53
C ALA A 76 -0.95 -17.91 15.22
N HIS A 77 -0.35 -19.05 14.85
CA HIS A 77 -0.62 -20.33 15.50
C HIS A 77 -0.22 -20.29 16.99
N GLU A 78 -1.14 -20.73 17.86
CA GLU A 78 -0.98 -21.05 19.30
C GLU A 78 -0.42 -19.98 20.26
N THR A 79 0.30 -18.95 19.81
CA THR A 79 1.08 -18.05 20.69
C THR A 79 0.50 -16.65 20.86
N ASN A 80 -0.53 -16.25 20.10
CA ASN A 80 -1.09 -14.88 20.07
C ASN A 80 -0.02 -13.77 19.93
N GLN A 81 1.09 -14.07 19.25
CA GLN A 81 2.14 -13.09 18.96
C GLN A 81 2.33 -12.94 17.46
N PRO A 82 2.60 -11.72 16.95
CA PRO A 82 2.87 -11.54 15.54
C PRO A 82 4.19 -12.24 15.21
N GLU A 83 4.11 -13.26 14.37
CA GLU A 83 5.24 -14.09 13.98
C GLU A 83 5.56 -13.91 12.49
N ALA A 84 6.79 -14.29 12.16
CA ALA A 84 7.20 -14.46 10.79
C ALA A 84 6.24 -15.40 10.07
N THR A 85 5.79 -15.07 8.85
CA THR A 85 5.28 -16.12 7.97
C THR A 85 6.37 -17.15 7.79
N SER A 86 6.07 -18.44 7.98
CA SER A 86 7.04 -19.49 7.67
C SER A 86 7.43 -19.44 6.19
N ASP A 87 8.66 -19.80 5.87
CA ASP A 87 9.24 -19.58 4.54
C ASP A 87 8.54 -20.38 3.41
N TRP A 88 7.72 -21.39 3.76
CA TRP A 88 6.95 -22.22 2.82
C TRP A 88 5.52 -21.73 2.57
N LEU A 89 5.06 -20.67 3.25
CA LEU A 89 3.70 -20.12 3.10
C LEU A 89 3.55 -19.05 1.99
N PRO A 90 4.53 -18.17 1.73
CA PRO A 90 4.41 -17.19 0.65
C PRO A 90 4.45 -17.83 -0.73
N ASP A 91 3.49 -17.50 -1.59
CA ASP A 91 3.57 -17.81 -3.02
C ASP A 91 4.79 -17.08 -3.62
N GLU A 92 5.67 -17.82 -4.29
CA GLU A 92 6.86 -17.27 -4.95
C GLU A 92 6.51 -16.33 -6.10
N ASP A 93 7.45 -15.46 -6.46
CA ASP A 93 7.36 -14.64 -7.68
C ASP A 93 7.17 -15.55 -8.91
N VAL A 94 6.10 -15.33 -9.68
CA VAL A 94 5.73 -16.16 -10.83
C VAL A 94 6.85 -16.26 -11.87
N HIS A 95 7.72 -15.26 -11.96
CA HIS A 95 8.85 -15.29 -12.88
C HIS A 95 9.95 -16.24 -12.38
N VAL A 96 10.26 -16.19 -11.09
CA VAL A 96 11.24 -17.10 -10.47
C VAL A 96 10.73 -18.53 -10.51
N ALA A 97 9.44 -18.74 -10.21
CA ALA A 97 8.79 -20.03 -10.35
C ALA A 97 8.80 -20.57 -11.80
N ALA A 98 8.80 -19.67 -12.80
CA ALA A 98 8.97 -20.01 -14.21
C ALA A 98 10.44 -20.23 -14.64
N GLY A 99 11.38 -20.14 -13.70
CA GLY A 99 12.82 -20.37 -13.93
C GLY A 99 13.63 -19.13 -14.31
N LEU A 100 13.05 -17.93 -14.27
CA LEU A 100 13.81 -16.69 -14.51
C LEU A 100 14.69 -16.36 -13.30
N LYS A 101 15.90 -15.87 -13.58
CA LYS A 101 16.81 -15.35 -12.57
C LYS A 101 16.62 -13.85 -12.41
N CYS A 102 17.03 -13.32 -11.26
CA CYS A 102 17.02 -11.88 -11.00
C CYS A 102 17.74 -11.12 -12.13
N ALA A 103 18.89 -11.64 -12.57
CA ALA A 103 19.71 -11.07 -13.63
C ALA A 103 19.09 -11.13 -15.04
N ASP A 104 18.01 -11.88 -15.27
CA ASP A 104 17.34 -11.91 -16.58
C ASP A 104 16.52 -10.64 -16.84
N CYS A 105 16.02 -10.00 -15.76
CA CYS A 105 15.38 -8.68 -15.77
C CYS A 105 16.35 -7.57 -15.34
N HIS A 106 17.08 -7.80 -14.23
CA HIS A 106 18.08 -6.88 -13.70
C HIS A 106 19.44 -7.10 -14.36
N ARG A 107 19.52 -6.78 -15.66
CA ARG A 107 20.74 -6.92 -16.45
C ARG A 107 21.69 -5.75 -16.19
N ASN A 108 22.98 -6.04 -16.25
CA ASN A 108 24.05 -5.05 -16.27
C ASN A 108 25.06 -5.45 -17.35
N ASP A 109 25.72 -4.44 -17.93
CA ASP A 109 26.88 -4.66 -18.80
C ASP A 109 28.18 -4.53 -18.00
N LEU A 110 29.33 -4.42 -18.70
CA LEU A 110 30.66 -4.20 -18.13
C LEU A 110 30.74 -3.00 -17.19
N GLU A 111 29.91 -1.97 -17.41
CA GLU A 111 29.82 -0.78 -16.55
C GLU A 111 29.03 -1.02 -15.24
N HIS A 112 28.51 -2.24 -15.04
CA HIS A 112 27.76 -2.64 -13.84
C HIS A 112 26.50 -1.81 -13.55
N HIS A 113 25.98 -1.08 -14.53
CA HIS A 113 24.71 -0.38 -14.42
C HIS A 113 23.53 -1.36 -14.50
N THR A 114 23.08 -1.84 -13.33
CA THR A 114 21.97 -2.77 -13.23
C THR A 114 20.62 -2.08 -13.51
N VAL A 115 19.94 -2.54 -14.57
CA VAL A 115 18.58 -2.14 -14.92
C VAL A 115 17.63 -2.49 -13.77
N ARG A 116 16.69 -1.61 -13.44
CA ARG A 116 15.67 -1.83 -12.41
C ARG A 116 14.33 -2.29 -12.98
N GLY A 117 14.10 -2.15 -14.28
CA GLY A 117 12.91 -2.60 -15.00
C GLY A 117 11.72 -1.64 -14.89
N PHE A 118 11.97 -0.37 -14.55
CA PHE A 118 10.90 0.63 -14.45
C PHE A 118 10.51 1.18 -15.83
N PRO A 119 9.22 1.45 -16.08
CA PRO A 119 8.81 2.14 -17.31
C PRO A 119 9.52 3.48 -17.48
N GLY A 120 10.19 3.67 -18.63
CA GLY A 120 10.95 4.88 -18.95
C GLY A 120 12.31 5.02 -18.25
N GLU A 121 12.84 3.93 -17.67
CA GLU A 121 14.20 3.92 -17.11
C GLU A 121 15.25 4.20 -18.19
N GLN A 122 16.17 5.12 -17.91
CA GLN A 122 17.28 5.45 -18.79
C GLN A 122 18.59 5.05 -18.12
N LEU A 123 19.40 4.27 -18.83
CA LEU A 123 20.75 3.95 -18.38
C LEU A 123 21.71 5.10 -18.75
N PRO A 124 22.80 5.32 -17.99
CA PRO A 124 23.77 6.37 -18.28
C PRO A 124 24.42 6.29 -19.68
N ASP A 125 24.52 5.09 -20.23
CA ASP A 125 25.06 4.80 -21.57
C ASP A 125 23.99 4.92 -22.69
N GLY A 126 22.74 5.21 -22.33
CA GLY A 126 21.61 5.30 -23.27
C GLY A 126 21.10 3.95 -23.79
N ALA A 127 21.55 2.83 -23.23
CA ALA A 127 21.12 1.51 -23.68
C ALA A 127 19.59 1.32 -23.47
N PRO A 128 18.87 0.74 -24.45
CA PRO A 128 17.42 0.59 -24.37
C PRO A 128 17.03 -0.46 -23.32
N THR A 129 16.19 -0.05 -22.37
CA THR A 129 15.70 -0.90 -21.25
C THR A 129 14.25 -1.33 -21.42
N ALA A 130 13.54 -0.82 -22.43
CA ALA A 130 12.10 -1.00 -22.60
C ALA A 130 11.68 -2.47 -22.67
N SER A 131 12.53 -3.35 -23.22
CA SER A 131 12.31 -4.80 -23.29
C SER A 131 12.36 -5.51 -21.93
N LEU A 132 12.91 -4.87 -20.89
CA LEU A 132 13.06 -5.38 -19.54
C LEU A 132 11.96 -4.87 -18.59
N SER A 133 10.92 -4.22 -19.12
CA SER A 133 9.75 -3.78 -18.36
C SER A 133 8.60 -4.80 -18.46
N CYS A 134 7.61 -4.71 -17.56
CA CYS A 134 6.39 -5.52 -17.66
C CYS A 134 5.72 -5.37 -19.04
N ARG A 135 5.73 -4.16 -19.59
CA ARG A 135 5.14 -3.87 -20.91
C ARG A 135 5.99 -4.48 -22.02
N GLY A 136 7.32 -4.35 -21.95
CA GLY A 136 8.25 -4.95 -22.89
C GLY A 136 8.10 -6.46 -23.03
N CYS A 137 7.85 -7.17 -21.92
CA CYS A 137 7.64 -8.62 -21.96
C CYS A 137 6.21 -9.01 -22.36
N HIS A 138 5.19 -8.37 -21.78
CA HIS A 138 3.81 -8.86 -21.85
C HIS A 138 2.88 -8.13 -22.84
N SER A 139 3.31 -7.03 -23.46
CA SER A 139 2.46 -6.25 -24.38
C SER A 139 2.72 -6.60 -25.84
N GLY A 140 1.66 -6.56 -26.66
CA GLY A 140 1.74 -6.87 -28.10
C GLY A 140 2.56 -5.86 -28.92
N PRO A 141 2.55 -5.96 -30.26
CA PRO A 141 3.50 -5.27 -31.13
C PRO A 141 3.49 -3.74 -30.89
N GLY A 142 4.61 -3.23 -30.36
CA GLY A 142 4.94 -1.80 -30.37
C GLY A 142 4.69 -1.01 -29.08
N ALA A 143 4.31 -1.64 -27.96
CA ALA A 143 4.34 -0.93 -26.68
C ALA A 143 5.79 -0.50 -26.38
N GLU A 144 6.03 0.80 -26.29
CA GLU A 144 7.38 1.39 -26.10
C GLU A 144 8.38 1.03 -27.22
N GLY A 145 7.90 0.70 -28.43
CA GLY A 145 8.76 0.37 -29.57
C GLY A 145 9.38 -1.02 -29.53
N VAL A 146 8.96 -1.89 -28.61
CA VAL A 146 9.47 -3.26 -28.45
C VAL A 146 8.37 -4.29 -28.78
N MET A 147 8.76 -5.42 -29.37
CA MET A 147 7.87 -6.58 -29.53
C MET A 147 7.82 -7.39 -28.24
N GLY A 148 6.64 -7.59 -27.66
CA GLY A 148 6.49 -8.50 -26.53
C GLY A 148 6.59 -9.97 -26.89
N GLY A 149 6.44 -10.82 -25.87
CA GLY A 149 6.76 -12.24 -25.95
C GLY A 149 8.22 -12.55 -25.58
N TRP A 150 8.95 -11.56 -25.06
CA TRP A 150 10.32 -11.73 -24.61
C TRP A 150 10.42 -12.88 -23.58
N MET A 151 11.40 -13.78 -23.76
CA MET A 151 11.59 -14.99 -22.94
C MET A 151 10.35 -15.92 -22.85
N GLY A 152 9.46 -15.88 -23.86
CA GLY A 152 8.23 -16.67 -23.86
C GLY A 152 7.13 -16.10 -22.97
N ALA A 153 7.23 -14.82 -22.58
CA ALA A 153 6.24 -14.17 -21.73
C ALA A 153 4.84 -14.18 -22.40
N PRO A 154 3.78 -14.57 -21.65
CA PRO A 154 2.43 -14.58 -22.19
C PRO A 154 1.89 -13.16 -22.41
N MET A 155 1.06 -12.99 -23.44
CA MET A 155 0.43 -11.70 -23.75
C MET A 155 -0.64 -11.33 -22.70
N ALA A 156 -0.57 -10.10 -22.19
CA ALA A 156 -1.50 -9.57 -21.19
C ALA A 156 -2.84 -9.14 -21.82
N ARG A 157 -3.81 -10.07 -21.93
CA ARG A 157 -5.10 -9.77 -22.56
C ARG A 157 -6.07 -8.93 -21.72
N HIS A 158 -5.95 -8.98 -20.38
CA HIS A 158 -6.79 -8.26 -19.41
C HIS A 158 -8.30 -8.18 -19.76
N ARG A 159 -8.90 -9.30 -20.17
CA ARG A 159 -10.31 -9.35 -20.59
C ARG A 159 -11.22 -8.84 -19.47
N GLY A 160 -12.06 -7.85 -19.78
CA GLY A 160 -13.04 -7.30 -18.84
C GLY A 160 -12.53 -6.15 -17.97
N ILE A 161 -11.26 -5.76 -18.07
CA ILE A 161 -10.72 -4.58 -17.38
C ILE A 161 -10.86 -3.34 -18.29
N PRO A 162 -11.56 -2.27 -17.84
CA PRO A 162 -11.67 -1.04 -18.61
C PRO A 162 -10.32 -0.35 -18.85
N PRO A 163 -10.07 0.24 -20.04
CA PRO A 163 -8.78 0.85 -20.39
C PRO A 163 -8.26 1.89 -19.41
N VAL A 164 -9.15 2.68 -18.78
CA VAL A 164 -8.80 3.71 -17.78
C VAL A 164 -7.94 3.17 -16.62
N HIS A 165 -8.00 1.87 -16.31
CA HIS A 165 -7.15 1.27 -15.29
C HIS A 165 -5.68 1.28 -15.71
N PHE A 166 -5.36 1.15 -16.99
CA PHE A 166 -3.97 1.16 -17.48
C PHE A 166 -3.37 2.57 -17.55
N ASP A 167 -4.21 3.61 -17.46
CA ASP A 167 -3.78 5.01 -17.34
C ASP A 167 -3.55 5.42 -15.88
N ARG A 168 -4.14 4.69 -14.94
CA ARG A 168 -4.19 5.07 -13.51
C ARG A 168 -3.45 4.10 -12.60
N LEU A 169 -3.29 2.84 -13.00
CA LEU A 169 -2.67 1.79 -12.21
C LEU A 169 -1.43 1.26 -12.94
N ALA A 170 -0.33 1.14 -12.21
CA ALA A 170 0.82 0.39 -12.68
C ALA A 170 0.49 -1.11 -12.72
N CYS A 171 1.18 -1.89 -13.58
CA CYS A 171 1.01 -3.35 -13.62
C CYS A 171 1.19 -3.98 -12.22
N THR A 172 2.15 -3.46 -11.45
CA THR A 172 2.46 -3.89 -10.09
C THR A 172 1.32 -3.65 -9.09
N ALA A 173 0.39 -2.71 -9.35
CA ALA A 173 -0.78 -2.49 -8.50
C ALA A 173 -1.64 -3.75 -8.38
N CYS A 174 -1.90 -4.41 -9.50
CA CYS A 174 -2.68 -5.64 -9.54
C CYS A 174 -1.82 -6.89 -9.31
N HIS A 175 -0.53 -6.82 -9.66
CA HIS A 175 0.31 -8.01 -9.76
C HIS A 175 1.43 -8.14 -8.71
N SER A 176 1.76 -7.16 -7.86
CA SER A 176 2.96 -7.24 -7.01
C SER A 176 2.72 -6.97 -5.52
N GLY A 177 3.60 -7.54 -4.68
CA GLY A 177 3.66 -7.34 -3.24
C GLY A 177 2.72 -8.22 -2.41
N PRO A 178 2.59 -7.97 -1.10
CA PRO A 178 1.59 -8.62 -0.28
C PRO A 178 0.17 -8.17 -0.67
N ARG A 179 -0.84 -9.03 -0.45
CA ARG A 179 -2.25 -8.63 -0.60
C ARG A 179 -2.64 -7.64 0.49
N ALA A 180 -3.42 -6.63 0.14
CA ALA A 180 -4.01 -5.72 1.12
C ALA A 180 -5.09 -6.47 1.93
N GLY A 181 -4.99 -6.41 3.25
CA GLY A 181 -6.04 -6.83 4.19
C GLY A 181 -6.72 -5.60 4.82
N ALA A 182 -7.50 -5.80 5.89
CA ALA A 182 -8.13 -4.68 6.62
C ALA A 182 -7.12 -3.63 7.14
N ALA A 183 -5.87 -4.04 7.34
CA ALA A 183 -4.73 -3.17 7.57
C ALA A 183 -3.55 -3.60 6.68
N VAL A 184 -2.56 -2.70 6.54
CA VAL A 184 -1.27 -3.03 5.94
C VAL A 184 -0.50 -4.02 6.80
N ARG A 185 0.33 -4.83 6.15
CA ARG A 185 1.16 -5.84 6.80
C ARG A 185 2.52 -5.28 7.17
N LEU A 186 3.07 -5.77 8.27
CA LEU A 186 4.47 -5.53 8.63
C LEU A 186 5.38 -6.33 7.70
N MET A 187 6.53 -5.75 7.38
CA MET A 187 7.54 -6.32 6.50
C MET A 187 8.92 -6.21 7.15
N GLN A 188 9.74 -7.22 6.93
CA GLN A 188 11.16 -7.19 7.20
C GLN A 188 11.94 -7.37 5.90
N THR A 189 13.15 -6.84 5.88
CA THR A 189 14.05 -6.87 4.71
C THR A 189 15.46 -7.17 5.18
N SER A 190 16.29 -7.82 4.37
CA SER A 190 17.67 -8.12 4.75
C SER A 190 18.48 -6.85 5.07
N GLN A 191 18.32 -5.78 4.29
CA GLN A 191 19.07 -4.53 4.57
C GLN A 191 18.68 -3.87 5.89
N ALA A 192 17.39 -3.87 6.24
CA ALA A 192 16.93 -3.20 7.46
C ALA A 192 16.99 -4.08 8.71
N HIS A 193 16.84 -5.40 8.54
CA HIS A 193 16.69 -6.36 9.63
C HIS A 193 17.76 -7.46 9.63
N GLN A 194 18.74 -7.40 8.72
CA GLN A 194 19.84 -8.37 8.60
C GLN A 194 19.34 -9.82 8.53
N LEU A 195 18.29 -10.04 7.72
CA LEU A 195 17.82 -11.39 7.40
C LEU A 195 18.97 -12.18 6.77
N GLY A 196 19.23 -13.39 7.26
CA GLY A 196 20.36 -14.22 6.83
C GLY A 196 21.61 -14.15 7.72
N VAL A 197 21.64 -13.28 8.73
CA VAL A 197 22.64 -13.32 9.81
C VAL A 197 22.03 -14.04 11.02
N PRO A 198 22.77 -14.90 11.76
CA PRO A 198 22.28 -15.53 12.98
C PRO A 198 21.97 -14.48 14.05
N ALA A 199 20.72 -14.02 14.09
CA ALA A 199 20.25 -13.05 15.05
C ALA A 199 18.75 -13.24 15.32
N HIS A 200 18.35 -13.11 16.59
CA HIS A 200 16.94 -13.14 16.94
C HIS A 200 16.26 -11.86 16.44
N ARG A 201 15.13 -12.05 15.75
CA ARG A 201 14.28 -10.98 15.24
C ARG A 201 12.85 -11.18 15.71
N THR A 202 12.24 -10.12 16.21
CA THR A 202 10.81 -10.08 16.53
C THR A 202 10.06 -9.28 15.47
N ALA A 203 8.75 -9.49 15.36
CA ALA A 203 7.88 -8.74 14.46
C ALA A 203 7.93 -7.21 14.68
N SER A 204 8.19 -6.80 15.92
CA SER A 204 8.22 -5.41 16.36
C SER A 204 9.58 -4.73 16.23
N ASP A 205 10.63 -5.43 15.77
CA ASP A 205 11.96 -4.85 15.68
C ASP A 205 11.97 -3.64 14.71
N PRO A 206 12.59 -2.51 15.09
CA PRO A 206 12.72 -1.37 14.21
C PRO A 206 13.80 -1.60 13.13
N PRO A 207 13.68 -0.95 11.96
CA PRO A 207 12.58 -0.06 11.58
C PRO A 207 11.34 -0.83 11.14
N GLN A 208 10.17 -0.42 11.63
CA GLN A 208 8.91 -1.03 11.25
C GLN A 208 8.51 -0.58 9.84
N ILE A 209 8.56 -1.50 8.88
CA ILE A 209 8.21 -1.26 7.46
C ILE A 209 6.83 -1.85 7.22
N VAL A 210 5.95 -1.12 6.52
CA VAL A 210 4.61 -1.59 6.16
C VAL A 210 4.41 -1.72 4.66
N ALA A 211 3.59 -2.70 4.23
CA ALA A 211 3.17 -2.90 2.85
C ALA A 211 1.85 -3.72 2.73
N PRO A 212 1.12 -3.66 1.61
CA PRO A 212 1.32 -2.72 0.51
C PRO A 212 0.65 -1.37 0.83
N VAL A 213 1.33 -0.25 0.55
CA VAL A 213 0.70 1.08 0.55
C VAL A 213 0.51 1.53 -0.89
N PHE A 214 -0.73 1.59 -1.38
CA PHE A 214 -1.03 2.06 -2.73
C PHE A 214 -0.97 3.58 -2.79
N ARG A 215 -0.07 4.11 -3.61
CA ARG A 215 0.11 5.55 -3.80
C ARG A 215 0.62 5.87 -5.20
N PRO A 216 0.47 7.11 -5.69
CA PRO A 216 1.00 7.52 -6.97
C PRO A 216 2.53 7.38 -7.02
N ASN A 217 3.02 6.77 -8.11
CA ASN A 217 4.45 6.73 -8.45
C ASN A 217 4.86 8.02 -9.19
N ARG A 218 6.10 8.06 -9.71
CA ARG A 218 6.63 9.24 -10.44
C ARG A 218 5.85 9.55 -11.72
N GLN A 219 5.18 8.56 -12.29
CA GLN A 219 4.32 8.67 -13.47
C GLN A 219 2.84 8.92 -13.10
N MET A 220 2.55 9.27 -11.83
CA MET A 220 1.19 9.50 -11.32
C MET A 220 0.24 8.29 -11.40
N MET A 221 0.79 7.08 -11.58
CA MET A 221 0.03 5.83 -11.53
C MET A 221 0.09 5.24 -10.12
N LEU A 222 -1.02 4.69 -9.63
CA LEU A 222 -1.02 3.97 -8.37
C LEU A 222 -0.17 2.70 -8.49
N ALA A 223 0.72 2.50 -7.53
CA ALA A 223 1.55 1.30 -7.39
C ALA A 223 1.66 0.93 -5.91
N PRO A 224 2.02 -0.31 -5.55
CA PRO A 224 2.23 -0.69 -4.17
C PRO A 224 3.62 -0.22 -3.72
N PHE A 225 3.69 0.32 -2.51
CA PHE A 225 4.93 0.79 -1.88
C PHE A 225 5.15 0.08 -0.54
N ARG A 226 6.43 -0.07 -0.19
CA ARG A 226 6.86 -0.20 1.20
C ARG A 226 6.97 1.19 1.80
N MET A 227 6.65 1.33 3.07
CA MET A 227 6.66 2.61 3.76
C MET A 227 7.24 2.50 5.16
N VAL A 228 8.02 3.50 5.57
CA VAL A 228 8.60 3.62 6.90
C VAL A 228 8.53 5.08 7.36
N TRP A 229 8.22 5.30 8.63
CA TRP A 229 8.26 6.64 9.21
C TRP A 229 9.61 6.90 9.85
N PRO A 230 10.23 8.07 9.60
CA PRO A 230 11.49 8.41 10.26
C PRO A 230 11.33 8.50 11.77
N SER A 231 12.41 8.18 12.48
CA SER A 231 12.57 8.47 13.90
C SER A 231 14.03 8.87 14.14
N PHE A 232 14.29 10.18 14.33
CA PHE A 232 15.65 10.68 14.48
C PHE A 232 15.71 11.98 15.31
N TRP A 233 16.89 12.23 15.88
CA TRP A 233 17.25 13.51 16.49
C TRP A 233 17.84 14.42 15.43
N GLY A 234 17.44 15.69 15.40
CA GLY A 234 17.90 16.65 14.41
C GLY A 234 18.14 18.04 14.97
N LEU A 235 18.78 18.88 14.18
CA LEU A 235 19.03 20.30 14.45
C LEU A 235 18.21 21.12 13.45
N MET A 236 17.32 21.96 13.96
CA MET A 236 16.49 22.83 13.16
C MET A 236 17.13 24.22 13.06
N ARG A 237 17.35 24.67 11.82
CA ARG A 237 17.82 26.03 11.48
C ARG A 237 16.83 26.62 10.47
N GLY A 238 16.02 27.58 10.92
CA GLY A 238 14.88 28.06 10.13
C GLY A 238 13.88 26.93 9.87
N ASN A 239 13.63 26.62 8.59
CA ASN A 239 12.71 25.55 8.15
C ASN A 239 13.43 24.27 7.69
N GLN A 240 14.73 24.13 7.94
CA GLN A 240 15.48 22.92 7.61
C GLN A 240 15.81 22.16 8.88
N ILE A 241 15.69 20.83 8.82
CA ILE A 241 16.05 19.92 9.90
C ILE A 241 17.17 19.02 9.38
N GLU A 242 18.35 19.13 10.00
CA GLU A 242 19.52 18.30 9.70
C GLU A 242 19.60 17.16 10.74
N PRO A 243 19.65 15.88 10.32
CA PRO A 243 19.77 14.76 11.25
C PRO A 243 21.12 14.76 12.00
N ILE A 244 21.09 14.52 13.31
CA ILE A 244 22.29 14.23 14.11
C ILE A 244 22.70 12.78 13.86
N SER A 245 24.00 12.53 13.65
CA SER A 245 24.50 11.17 13.43
C SER A 245 24.13 10.22 14.60
N PRO A 246 23.78 8.95 14.34
CA PRO A 246 23.39 8.01 15.39
C PRO A 246 24.43 7.86 16.50
N GLN A 247 25.72 7.87 16.15
CA GLN A 247 26.83 7.74 17.11
C GLN A 247 26.93 8.94 18.04
N GLN A 248 26.73 10.15 17.51
CA GLN A 248 26.75 11.39 18.29
C GLN A 248 25.52 11.49 19.19
N ALA A 249 24.33 11.22 18.64
CA ALA A 249 23.09 11.17 19.42
C ALA A 249 23.21 10.15 20.57
N TYR A 250 23.75 8.95 20.31
CA TYR A 250 24.00 7.95 21.35
C TYR A 250 24.97 8.46 22.43
N ARG A 251 26.11 9.05 22.03
CA ARG A 251 27.12 9.58 22.96
C ARG A 251 26.52 10.60 23.93
N LEU A 252 25.73 11.54 23.41
CA LEU A 252 25.12 12.64 24.17
C LEU A 252 23.94 12.15 25.02
N LEU A 253 23.09 11.27 24.48
CA LEU A 253 21.79 10.97 25.08
C LEU A 253 21.72 9.67 25.87
N ARG A 254 22.71 8.76 25.77
CA ARG A 254 22.66 7.44 26.44
C ARG A 254 22.40 7.52 27.94
N ARG A 255 22.96 8.52 28.62
CA ARG A 255 22.81 8.71 30.08
C ARG A 255 21.43 9.26 30.45
N THR A 256 20.87 10.13 29.60
CA THR A 256 19.58 10.80 29.80
C THR A 256 18.42 9.87 29.48
N LEU A 257 18.45 9.23 28.32
CA LEU A 257 17.37 8.36 27.87
C LEU A 257 17.39 7.01 28.61
N ARG A 258 18.58 6.50 28.96
CA ARG A 258 18.82 5.19 29.59
C ARG A 258 18.20 4.02 28.83
N VAL A 259 18.24 4.10 27.49
CA VAL A 259 17.69 3.07 26.61
C VAL A 259 18.74 2.00 26.35
N ARG A 260 18.41 0.73 26.64
CA ARG A 260 19.32 -0.41 26.37
C ARG A 260 19.22 -0.91 24.93
N ARG A 261 18.01 -1.01 24.38
CA ARG A 261 17.77 -1.54 23.04
C ARG A 261 16.69 -0.78 22.27
N ASP A 262 15.52 -0.62 22.87
CA ASP A 262 14.35 -0.04 22.22
C ASP A 262 13.69 1.02 23.13
N PHE A 263 13.46 2.21 22.59
CA PHE A 263 12.87 3.31 23.34
C PHE A 263 11.42 3.00 23.70
N ARG A 264 10.65 2.36 22.80
CA ARG A 264 9.27 1.94 23.10
C ARG A 264 9.23 0.92 24.21
N ALA A 265 10.09 -0.10 24.16
CA ALA A 265 10.19 -1.10 25.23
C ALA A 265 10.53 -0.47 26.59
N GLU A 266 11.35 0.58 26.65
CA GLU A 266 11.60 1.30 27.90
C GLU A 266 10.38 2.08 28.40
N ILE A 267 9.64 2.75 27.50
CA ILE A 267 8.39 3.43 27.87
C ILE A 267 7.31 2.42 28.29
N ALA A 268 7.26 1.25 27.67
CA ALA A 268 6.28 0.20 27.98
C ALA A 268 6.43 -0.36 29.41
N LYS A 269 7.61 -0.24 30.04
CA LYS A 269 7.85 -0.67 31.43
C LYS A 269 7.20 0.24 32.48
N VAL A 270 6.68 1.41 32.09
CA VAL A 270 5.98 2.32 33.00
C VAL A 270 4.73 1.62 33.55
N ARG A 271 4.58 1.63 34.88
CA ARG A 271 3.44 1.04 35.61
C ARG A 271 2.70 2.12 36.38
N LEU A 272 1.40 1.92 36.55
CA LEU A 272 0.61 2.70 37.51
C LEU A 272 1.03 2.32 38.94
N SER A 273 1.07 3.32 39.81
CA SER A 273 1.24 3.13 41.25
C SER A 273 0.02 2.43 41.86
N SER A 274 0.20 1.84 43.04
CA SER A 274 -0.89 1.21 43.77
C SER A 274 -2.03 2.18 44.10
N GLN A 275 -1.73 3.46 44.30
CA GLN A 275 -2.71 4.51 44.59
C GLN A 275 -3.55 4.85 43.34
N GLU A 276 -2.92 5.03 42.18
CA GLU A 276 -3.62 5.26 40.91
C GLU A 276 -4.52 4.07 40.55
N LYS A 277 -4.05 2.83 40.77
CA LYS A 277 -4.88 1.63 40.56
C LYS A 277 -6.11 1.60 41.47
N LYS A 278 -5.96 1.98 42.74
CA LYS A 278 -7.07 2.08 43.71
C LYS A 278 -8.07 3.17 43.34
N GLU A 279 -7.60 4.31 42.85
CA GLU A 279 -8.47 5.40 42.39
C GLU A 279 -9.29 4.99 41.14
N LEU A 280 -8.69 4.23 40.22
CA LEU A 280 -9.34 3.80 38.98
C LEU A 280 -10.31 2.62 39.17
N LEU A 281 -9.96 1.65 40.01
CA LEU A 281 -10.68 0.37 40.16
C LEU A 281 -11.47 0.27 41.48
N GLY A 282 -11.16 1.10 42.46
CA GLY A 282 -11.61 0.93 43.85
C GLY A 282 -10.69 0.01 44.66
N ASP A 283 -10.69 0.18 45.98
CA ASP A 283 -9.76 -0.51 46.89
C ASP A 283 -9.85 -2.04 46.83
N GLU A 284 -11.04 -2.60 46.66
CA GLU A 284 -11.26 -4.05 46.61
C GLU A 284 -10.78 -4.67 45.29
N ARG A 285 -10.99 -3.97 44.16
CA ARG A 285 -10.68 -4.49 42.82
C ARG A 285 -9.23 -4.25 42.42
N ALA A 286 -8.56 -3.23 42.97
CA ALA A 286 -7.16 -2.93 42.67
C ALA A 286 -6.16 -4.04 43.07
N GLY A 287 -6.53 -4.90 44.02
CA GLY A 287 -5.73 -6.06 44.44
C GLY A 287 -6.03 -7.36 43.67
N VAL A 288 -7.04 -7.37 42.80
CA VAL A 288 -7.46 -8.54 42.02
C VAL A 288 -6.50 -8.77 40.85
N ALA A 289 -6.24 -10.03 40.51
CA ALA A 289 -5.38 -10.39 39.38
C ALA A 289 -5.92 -9.85 38.05
N GLU A 290 -5.03 -9.40 37.17
CA GLU A 290 -5.40 -8.72 35.90
C GLU A 290 -6.26 -9.61 34.98
N SER A 291 -6.11 -10.94 35.07
CA SER A 291 -6.93 -11.91 34.31
C SER A 291 -8.40 -11.95 34.74
N GLN A 292 -8.72 -11.44 35.93
CA GLN A 292 -10.06 -11.43 36.52
C GLN A 292 -10.74 -10.05 36.43
N TRP A 293 -10.07 -9.08 35.80
CA TRP A 293 -10.68 -7.79 35.51
C TRP A 293 -11.76 -7.92 34.45
N THR A 294 -12.84 -7.17 34.64
CA THR A 294 -13.86 -6.98 33.60
C THR A 294 -13.26 -6.24 32.41
N GLU A 295 -13.95 -6.28 31.27
CA GLU A 295 -13.52 -5.57 30.06
C GLU A 295 -13.44 -4.05 30.29
N ASP A 296 -14.39 -3.48 31.06
CA ASP A 296 -14.40 -2.06 31.39
C ASP A 296 -13.26 -1.64 32.33
N GLU A 297 -12.94 -2.46 33.32
CA GLU A 297 -11.80 -2.22 34.22
C GLU A 297 -10.46 -2.28 33.47
N ARG A 298 -10.30 -3.26 32.57
CA ARG A 298 -9.14 -3.35 31.67
C ARG A 298 -9.01 -2.08 30.84
N ARG A 299 -10.10 -1.66 30.17
CA ARG A 299 -10.12 -0.43 29.37
C ARG A 299 -9.68 0.80 30.18
N ARG A 300 -10.22 1.00 31.39
CA ARG A 300 -9.85 2.14 32.25
C ARG A 300 -8.37 2.13 32.64
N VAL A 301 -7.84 0.96 33.00
CA VAL A 301 -6.41 0.81 33.34
C VAL A 301 -5.53 1.03 32.11
N ASP A 302 -5.91 0.49 30.96
CA ASP A 302 -5.18 0.65 29.70
C ASP A 302 -5.13 2.11 29.25
N GLU A 303 -6.24 2.84 29.35
CA GLU A 303 -6.32 4.28 29.09
C GLU A 303 -5.41 5.09 30.03
N ALA A 304 -5.41 4.76 31.33
CA ALA A 304 -4.54 5.42 32.30
C ALA A 304 -3.05 5.11 32.06
N LEU A 305 -2.71 3.86 31.75
CA LEU A 305 -1.35 3.44 31.37
C LEU A 305 -0.89 4.15 30.09
N ALA A 306 -1.76 4.23 29.08
CA ALA A 306 -1.54 4.96 27.85
C ALA A 306 -1.14 6.42 28.11
N LYS A 307 -1.92 7.13 28.94
CA LYS A 307 -1.62 8.50 29.35
C LYS A 307 -0.28 8.61 30.08
N ARG A 308 -0.02 7.71 31.02
CA ARG A 308 1.25 7.71 31.79
C ARG A 308 2.47 7.45 30.91
N ARG A 309 2.36 6.55 29.95
CA ARG A 309 3.40 6.26 28.95
C ARG A 309 3.68 7.47 28.07
N GLU A 310 2.64 8.22 27.69
CA GLU A 310 2.80 9.47 26.94
C GLU A 310 3.57 10.52 27.75
N GLU A 311 3.17 10.76 29.00
CA GLU A 311 3.86 11.70 29.88
C GLU A 311 5.34 11.34 30.04
N ALA A 312 5.63 10.06 30.31
CA ALA A 312 7.00 9.56 30.43
C ALA A 312 7.81 9.72 29.14
N PHE A 313 7.19 9.51 27.98
CA PHE A 313 7.82 9.77 26.68
C PHE A 313 8.15 11.25 26.51
N ARG A 314 7.18 12.15 26.75
CA ARG A 314 7.37 13.60 26.60
C ARG A 314 8.44 14.12 27.55
N GLU A 315 8.45 13.65 28.80
CA GLU A 315 9.46 14.01 29.79
C GLU A 315 10.87 13.59 29.34
N LYS A 316 11.03 12.35 28.85
CA LYS A 316 12.32 11.85 28.36
C LYS A 316 12.80 12.59 27.12
N VAL A 317 11.91 12.87 26.17
CA VAL A 317 12.24 13.65 24.96
C VAL A 317 12.61 15.09 25.34
N ALA A 318 11.87 15.75 26.23
CA ALA A 318 12.20 17.09 26.72
C ALA A 318 13.61 17.14 27.34
N LYS A 319 13.91 16.23 28.27
CA LYS A 319 15.25 16.14 28.88
C LYS A 319 16.35 15.87 27.87
N ALA A 320 16.09 15.06 26.84
CA ALA A 320 17.05 14.81 25.78
C ALA A 320 17.30 16.07 24.94
N LEU A 321 16.25 16.81 24.58
CA LEU A 321 16.37 18.07 23.85
C LEU A 321 17.09 19.14 24.68
N GLU A 322 16.87 19.21 25.99
CA GLU A 322 17.64 20.10 26.88
C GLU A 322 19.15 19.82 26.85
N VAL A 323 19.55 18.55 26.83
CA VAL A 323 20.97 18.17 26.71
C VAL A 323 21.52 18.59 25.35
N LEU A 324 20.76 18.39 24.27
CA LEU A 324 21.18 18.81 22.94
C LEU A 324 21.23 20.34 22.80
N SER A 325 20.35 21.09 23.46
CA SER A 325 20.34 22.56 23.39
C SER A 325 21.59 23.15 24.02
N LYS A 326 22.17 22.48 25.01
CA LYS A 326 23.46 22.88 25.61
C LYS A 326 24.64 22.61 24.68
N GLU A 327 24.59 21.52 23.91
CA GLU A 327 25.64 21.16 22.94
C GLU A 327 25.57 22.01 21.67
N TYR A 328 24.36 22.36 21.22
CA TYR A 328 24.13 23.08 19.97
C TYR A 328 23.38 24.40 20.23
N PRO A 329 24.05 25.44 20.75
CA PRO A 329 23.40 26.71 21.08
C PRO A 329 22.87 27.46 19.84
N ASP A 330 23.46 27.23 18.67
CA ASP A 330 23.13 27.94 17.42
C ASP A 330 21.98 27.29 16.61
N ALA A 331 21.36 26.24 17.14
CA ALA A 331 20.26 25.53 16.47
C ALA A 331 19.19 25.14 17.47
N THR A 332 17.96 24.92 17.01
CA THR A 332 16.90 24.34 17.85
C THR A 332 16.94 22.82 17.70
N PRO A 333 17.33 22.04 18.72
CA PRO A 333 17.27 20.59 18.63
C PRO A 333 15.83 20.12 18.55
N VAL A 334 15.59 19.09 17.76
CA VAL A 334 14.28 18.50 17.55
C VAL A 334 14.34 16.99 17.54
N TYR A 335 13.23 16.36 17.88
CA TYR A 335 13.01 14.94 17.68
C TYR A 335 11.92 14.76 16.63
N VAL A 336 12.21 14.01 15.57
CA VAL A 336 11.27 13.76 14.48
C VAL A 336 10.78 12.32 14.61
N ALA A 337 9.47 12.11 14.77
CA ALA A 337 8.87 10.78 14.82
C ALA A 337 7.36 10.83 14.55
N GLY A 338 6.80 9.79 13.91
CA GLY A 338 5.35 9.62 13.78
C GLY A 338 4.63 10.76 13.05
N GLU A 339 5.23 11.27 11.97
CA GLU A 339 4.77 12.44 11.20
C GLU A 339 4.79 13.79 11.93
N LYS A 340 5.35 13.84 13.14
CA LYS A 340 5.46 15.06 13.95
C LYS A 340 6.90 15.39 14.29
N VAL A 341 7.12 16.66 14.60
CA VAL A 341 8.36 17.19 15.15
C VAL A 341 8.10 17.66 16.56
N TYR A 342 8.95 17.23 17.49
CA TYR A 342 8.96 17.63 18.89
C TYR A 342 10.13 18.59 19.11
N ALA A 343 9.85 19.80 19.57
CA ALA A 343 10.84 20.83 19.87
C ALA A 343 10.65 21.35 21.29
N PRO A 344 11.68 21.97 21.89
CA PRO A 344 11.52 22.71 23.14
C PRO A 344 10.44 23.79 23.00
N GLY A 345 9.62 23.97 24.04
CA GLY A 345 8.66 25.05 24.16
C GLY A 345 8.66 25.63 25.58
N ASP A 346 7.91 26.71 25.80
CA ASP A 346 7.89 27.44 27.08
C ASP A 346 7.43 26.56 28.25
N THR A 347 6.48 25.65 28.00
CA THR A 347 5.97 24.67 28.97
C THR A 347 6.07 23.24 28.39
N GLY A 348 7.30 22.75 28.29
CA GLY A 348 7.59 21.36 27.88
C GLY A 348 7.89 21.23 26.38
N LEU A 349 7.13 20.37 25.69
CA LEU A 349 7.35 20.09 24.27
C LEU A 349 6.29 20.76 23.38
N ARG A 350 6.75 21.52 22.39
CA ARG A 350 5.94 21.97 21.26
C ARG A 350 5.96 20.90 20.18
N THR A 351 4.80 20.62 19.58
CA THR A 351 4.66 19.63 18.52
C THR A 351 4.04 20.25 17.27
N PHE A 352 4.61 19.98 16.10
CA PHE A 352 4.14 20.51 14.82
C PHE A 352 4.46 19.57 13.66
N GLU A 353 3.81 19.79 12.51
CA GLU A 353 4.06 19.04 11.28
C GLU A 353 5.24 19.62 10.50
N HIS A 354 6.02 18.75 9.85
CA HIS A 354 7.13 19.18 9.01
C HIS A 354 7.39 18.16 7.89
N PRO A 355 7.83 18.58 6.68
CA PRO A 355 8.15 17.66 5.59
C PRO A 355 9.16 16.56 5.95
N ALA A 356 10.13 16.85 6.83
CA ALA A 356 11.13 15.88 7.29
C ALA A 356 10.54 14.72 8.12
N ALA A 357 9.31 14.88 8.64
CA ALA A 357 8.61 13.84 9.39
C ALA A 357 7.76 12.92 8.50
N ARG A 358 7.61 13.26 7.19
CA ARG A 358 6.85 12.45 6.24
C ARG A 358 7.48 11.07 6.08
N PRO A 359 6.69 10.03 5.82
CA PRO A 359 7.22 8.70 5.61
C PRO A 359 8.08 8.62 4.34
N TYR A 360 9.10 7.78 4.40
CA TYR A 360 9.84 7.34 3.24
C TYR A 360 9.12 6.15 2.63
N ALA A 361 8.96 6.16 1.30
CA ALA A 361 8.29 5.10 0.59
C ALA A 361 9.01 4.76 -0.71
N TRP A 362 9.15 3.47 -1.00
CA TRP A 362 9.73 2.95 -2.24
C TRP A 362 8.86 1.87 -2.87
N PRO A 363 8.80 1.80 -4.21
CA PRO A 363 7.85 0.94 -4.90
C PRO A 363 8.19 -0.55 -4.74
N ILE A 364 7.18 -1.39 -4.87
CA ILE A 364 7.28 -2.84 -4.92
C ILE A 364 7.01 -3.29 -6.36
N ALA A 365 7.94 -4.05 -6.91
CA ALA A 365 7.85 -4.65 -8.26
C ALA A 365 8.26 -6.13 -8.26
N HIS A 366 8.20 -6.76 -7.09
CA HIS A 366 8.54 -8.17 -6.84
C HIS A 366 7.37 -8.84 -6.14
N GLU A 367 7.51 -10.15 -5.86
CA GLU A 367 6.41 -10.97 -5.36
C GLU A 367 5.27 -10.92 -6.39
N VAL A 368 5.64 -11.06 -7.67
CA VAL A 368 4.71 -10.93 -8.78
C VAL A 368 3.82 -12.17 -8.81
N ARG A 369 2.51 -11.94 -8.70
CA ARG A 369 1.50 -13.00 -8.72
C ARG A 369 0.97 -13.26 -10.13
N PRO A 370 0.57 -14.51 -10.43
CA PRO A 370 -0.03 -14.86 -11.72
C PRO A 370 -1.39 -14.18 -11.92
N ALA A 371 -1.86 -14.13 -13.17
CA ALA A 371 -3.09 -13.44 -13.56
C ALA A 371 -4.33 -13.87 -12.75
N ARG A 372 -4.44 -15.14 -12.36
CA ARG A 372 -5.57 -15.66 -11.56
C ARG A 372 -5.56 -15.21 -10.10
N GLN A 373 -4.43 -14.70 -9.62
CA GLN A 373 -4.25 -14.22 -8.26
C GLN A 373 -4.19 -12.68 -8.17
N ALA A 374 -4.19 -11.99 -9.31
CA ALA A 374 -4.13 -10.53 -9.40
C ALA A 374 -5.36 -9.86 -8.77
N LEU A 375 -5.19 -8.64 -8.26
CA LEU A 375 -6.35 -7.84 -7.83
C LEU A 375 -7.27 -7.57 -9.02
N GLY A 376 -8.57 -7.80 -8.83
CA GLY A 376 -9.57 -7.71 -9.89
C GLY A 376 -9.83 -9.02 -10.63
N ALA A 377 -9.05 -10.08 -10.37
CA ALA A 377 -9.25 -11.39 -10.99
C ALA A 377 -10.59 -12.05 -10.59
N ARG A 378 -11.14 -11.72 -9.41
CA ARG A 378 -12.46 -12.19 -8.97
C ARG A 378 -13.60 -11.25 -9.39
N GLY A 379 -13.28 -10.17 -10.09
CA GLY A 379 -14.21 -9.15 -10.54
C GLY A 379 -13.95 -7.78 -9.92
N CYS A 380 -14.76 -6.80 -10.33
CA CYS A 380 -14.53 -5.39 -10.00
C CYS A 380 -14.62 -5.10 -8.49
N THR A 381 -15.38 -5.89 -7.73
CA THR A 381 -15.59 -5.71 -6.28
C THR A 381 -14.36 -6.03 -5.44
N ASP A 382 -13.30 -6.60 -6.03
CA ASP A 382 -11.98 -6.70 -5.37
C ASP A 382 -11.41 -5.31 -5.04
N CYS A 383 -11.81 -4.27 -5.76
CA CYS A 383 -11.38 -2.88 -5.54
C CYS A 383 -12.54 -1.89 -5.42
N HIS A 384 -13.66 -2.14 -6.11
CA HIS A 384 -14.84 -1.28 -6.14
C HIS A 384 -15.96 -1.80 -5.22
N SER A 385 -15.67 -1.86 -3.92
CA SER A 385 -16.67 -2.04 -2.86
C SER A 385 -16.28 -1.15 -1.67
N GLU A 386 -17.26 -0.82 -0.82
CA GLU A 386 -17.03 0.09 0.33
C GLU A 386 -15.96 -0.46 1.28
N ASP A 387 -15.95 -1.79 1.47
CA ASP A 387 -15.01 -2.47 2.36
C ASP A 387 -13.76 -3.02 1.65
N ALA A 388 -13.59 -2.79 0.33
CA ALA A 388 -12.44 -3.31 -0.41
C ALA A 388 -11.13 -2.82 0.22
N PRO A 389 -10.24 -3.73 0.71
CA PRO A 389 -8.94 -3.37 1.28
C PRO A 389 -8.08 -2.48 0.38
N PHE A 390 -8.31 -2.53 -0.93
CA PHE A 390 -7.67 -1.60 -1.87
C PHE A 390 -7.87 -0.13 -1.48
N ALA A 391 -9.04 0.27 -0.95
CA ALA A 391 -9.34 1.65 -0.56
C ALA A 391 -9.55 1.81 0.96
N SER A 392 -10.12 0.79 1.63
CA SER A 392 -10.52 0.84 3.03
C SER A 392 -9.40 0.50 4.02
N ALA A 393 -8.32 -0.16 3.57
CA ALA A 393 -7.28 -0.66 4.46
C ALA A 393 -6.68 0.45 5.33
N LYS A 394 -6.47 0.15 6.61
CA LYS A 394 -5.86 1.08 7.55
C LYS A 394 -4.34 1.07 7.41
N VAL A 395 -3.77 2.27 7.32
CA VAL A 395 -2.33 2.53 7.29
C VAL A 395 -1.98 3.36 8.51
N THR A 396 -1.38 2.72 9.51
CA THR A 396 -1.00 3.34 10.78
C THR A 396 0.47 3.72 10.77
N ALA A 397 0.78 4.96 11.16
CA ALA A 397 2.13 5.47 11.28
C ALA A 397 2.86 4.80 12.45
N LEU A 398 3.74 3.87 12.11
CA LEU A 398 4.55 3.15 13.09
C LEU A 398 5.82 3.92 13.39
N SER A 399 6.03 4.29 14.65
CA SER A 399 7.20 5.05 15.08
C SER A 399 7.58 4.73 16.52
N GLN A 400 8.62 5.40 17.03
CA GLN A 400 9.06 5.30 18.42
C GLN A 400 8.19 6.10 19.41
N VAL A 401 7.16 6.80 18.93
CA VAL A 401 6.15 7.47 19.76
C VAL A 401 5.17 6.41 20.28
N PRO A 402 4.71 6.48 21.55
CA PRO A 402 3.66 5.60 22.05
C PRO A 402 2.42 5.59 21.14
N ASP A 403 1.80 4.41 20.99
CA ASP A 403 0.80 4.14 19.96
C ASP A 403 -0.50 4.96 20.10
N THR A 404 -0.72 5.61 21.24
CA THR A 404 -1.91 6.46 21.50
C THR A 404 -2.08 7.61 20.51
N HIS A 405 -1.01 8.01 19.82
CA HIS A 405 -1.02 9.06 18.80
C HIS A 405 -0.64 8.58 17.41
N ALA A 406 -0.62 7.25 17.18
CA ALA A 406 -0.26 6.70 15.88
C ALA A 406 -1.28 7.16 14.82
N GLN A 407 -0.86 8.05 13.92
CA GLN A 407 -1.73 8.56 12.88
C GLN A 407 -2.18 7.41 11.98
N THR A 408 -3.49 7.15 11.94
CA THR A 408 -4.07 6.13 11.08
C THR A 408 -4.86 6.81 9.97
N ARG A 409 -4.52 6.50 8.72
CA ARG A 409 -5.23 6.95 7.53
C ARG A 409 -5.71 5.75 6.74
N THR A 410 -6.84 5.89 6.06
CA THR A 410 -7.32 4.88 5.11
C THR A 410 -6.45 4.87 3.85
N MET A 411 -6.39 3.73 3.17
CA MET A 411 -5.58 3.54 1.96
C MET A 411 -5.90 4.58 0.88
N ILE A 412 -7.19 4.94 0.74
CA ILE A 412 -7.63 5.94 -0.23
C ILE A 412 -6.99 7.33 -0.02
N ALA A 413 -6.68 7.71 1.22
CA ALA A 413 -5.98 8.95 1.51
C ALA A 413 -4.55 8.94 0.96
N TRP A 414 -3.88 7.78 0.96
CA TRP A 414 -2.54 7.60 0.38
C TRP A 414 -2.55 7.55 -1.15
N GLN A 415 -3.66 7.12 -1.74
CA GLN A 415 -3.86 7.11 -3.19
C GLN A 415 -4.08 8.52 -3.77
N GLY A 416 -4.44 9.49 -2.92
CA GLY A 416 -4.81 10.84 -3.36
C GLY A 416 -6.12 10.88 -4.13
N LEU A 417 -7.02 9.92 -3.86
CA LEU A 417 -8.35 9.87 -4.45
C LEU A 417 -9.40 10.49 -3.53
N ASP A 418 -10.47 10.99 -4.13
CA ASP A 418 -11.63 11.55 -3.44
C ASP A 418 -12.51 10.42 -2.88
N ALA A 419 -12.59 10.33 -1.56
CA ALA A 419 -13.29 9.25 -0.87
C ALA A 419 -14.81 9.25 -1.11
N ASP A 420 -15.43 10.43 -1.13
CA ASP A 420 -16.88 10.55 -1.34
C ASP A 420 -17.26 10.10 -2.75
N ARG A 421 -16.47 10.52 -3.73
CA ARG A 421 -16.63 10.12 -5.13
C ARG A 421 -16.39 8.62 -5.31
N TRP A 422 -15.39 8.06 -4.63
CA TRP A 422 -15.11 6.62 -4.66
C TRP A 422 -16.28 5.82 -4.08
N ASN A 423 -16.81 6.23 -2.94
CA ASN A 423 -17.96 5.57 -2.29
C ASN A 423 -19.24 5.71 -3.11
N LEU A 424 -19.49 6.87 -3.73
CA LEU A 424 -20.59 7.04 -4.68
C LEU A 424 -20.45 6.09 -5.87
N TRP A 425 -19.24 5.99 -6.43
CA TRP A 425 -18.94 5.07 -7.51
C TRP A 425 -19.18 3.60 -7.12
N ASN A 426 -18.69 3.18 -5.95
CA ASN A 426 -18.86 1.81 -5.43
C ASN A 426 -20.34 1.43 -5.30
N ARG A 427 -21.16 2.33 -4.73
CA ARG A 427 -22.61 2.11 -4.60
C ARG A 427 -23.28 1.95 -5.95
N LEU A 428 -23.04 2.87 -6.88
CA LEU A 428 -23.63 2.79 -8.23
C LEU A 428 -23.17 1.55 -8.99
N PHE A 429 -21.93 1.10 -8.79
CA PHE A 429 -21.42 -0.11 -9.40
C PHE A 429 -22.05 -1.38 -8.79
N ALA A 430 -22.30 -1.40 -7.48
CA ALA A 430 -23.01 -2.49 -6.81
C ALA A 430 -24.43 -2.70 -7.38
N PHE A 431 -25.11 -1.63 -7.80
CA PHE A 431 -26.42 -1.71 -8.46
C PHE A 431 -26.37 -2.13 -9.93
N ARG A 432 -25.19 -2.22 -10.56
CA ARG A 432 -25.04 -2.53 -11.99
C ARG A 432 -25.70 -3.86 -12.42
N PRO A 433 -25.58 -4.98 -11.67
CA PRO A 433 -26.26 -6.22 -12.04
C PRO A 433 -27.78 -6.08 -12.05
N LEU A 434 -28.34 -5.45 -11.01
CA LEU A 434 -29.78 -5.17 -10.91
C LEU A 434 -30.24 -4.26 -12.06
N PHE A 435 -29.46 -3.23 -12.36
CA PHE A 435 -29.72 -2.33 -13.49
C PHE A 435 -29.77 -3.07 -14.83
N LYS A 436 -28.86 -4.02 -15.06
CA LYS A 436 -28.89 -4.85 -16.29
C LYS A 436 -30.14 -5.72 -16.36
N VAL A 437 -30.48 -6.42 -15.27
CA VAL A 437 -31.69 -7.26 -15.22
C VAL A 437 -32.94 -6.42 -15.45
N PHE A 438 -33.03 -5.27 -14.78
CA PHE A 438 -34.12 -4.31 -14.96
C PHE A 438 -34.20 -3.83 -16.41
N GLY A 439 -33.07 -3.43 -17.03
CA GLY A 439 -33.03 -3.02 -18.42
C GLY A 439 -33.51 -4.11 -19.39
N TRP A 440 -33.10 -5.37 -19.19
CA TRP A 440 -33.60 -6.49 -20.00
C TRP A 440 -35.09 -6.75 -19.79
N ALA A 441 -35.59 -6.62 -18.55
CA ALA A 441 -37.02 -6.74 -18.27
C ALA A 441 -37.83 -5.64 -18.95
N VAL A 442 -37.39 -4.38 -18.87
CA VAL A 442 -38.02 -3.25 -19.56
C VAL A 442 -38.01 -3.47 -21.08
N LEU A 443 -36.88 -3.91 -21.65
CA LEU A 443 -36.79 -4.21 -23.07
C LEU A 443 -37.78 -5.32 -23.49
N ALA A 444 -37.89 -6.38 -22.68
CA ALA A 444 -38.83 -7.46 -22.93
C ALA A 444 -40.28 -6.96 -22.89
N VAL A 445 -40.65 -6.16 -21.88
CA VAL A 445 -42.00 -5.55 -21.77
C VAL A 445 -42.29 -4.65 -22.97
N VAL A 446 -41.35 -3.76 -23.33
CA VAL A 446 -41.50 -2.88 -24.51
C VAL A 446 -41.66 -3.71 -25.78
N THR A 447 -40.86 -4.77 -25.95
CA THR A 447 -40.94 -5.65 -27.13
C THR A 447 -42.29 -6.38 -27.17
N LEU A 448 -42.79 -6.88 -26.04
CA LEU A 448 -44.13 -7.48 -25.95
C LEU A 448 -45.23 -6.47 -26.28
N CYS A 449 -45.11 -5.23 -25.82
CA CYS A 449 -46.03 -4.15 -26.21
C CYS A 449 -45.97 -3.92 -27.72
N LEU A 450 -44.80 -3.74 -28.30
CA LEU A 450 -44.65 -3.51 -29.74
C LEU A 450 -45.21 -4.69 -30.58
N LEU A 451 -44.92 -5.94 -30.19
CA LEU A 451 -45.44 -7.13 -30.86
C LEU A 451 -46.97 -7.26 -30.74
N ARG A 452 -47.56 -6.87 -29.60
CA ARG A 452 -49.02 -6.84 -29.42
C ARG A 452 -49.67 -5.78 -30.29
N TRP A 453 -49.03 -4.63 -30.48
CA TRP A 453 -49.56 -3.51 -31.26
C TRP A 453 -49.29 -3.63 -32.76
N TRP A 454 -48.27 -4.42 -33.16
CA TRP A 454 -47.93 -4.70 -34.55
C TRP A 454 -49.11 -5.17 -35.43
N PRO A 455 -49.96 -6.13 -35.00
CA PRO A 455 -51.14 -6.51 -35.78
C PRO A 455 -52.29 -5.48 -35.73
N LEU A 456 -52.33 -4.58 -34.74
CA LEU A 456 -53.37 -3.55 -34.59
C LEU A 456 -53.09 -2.30 -35.44
N SER A 457 -51.82 -1.92 -35.61
CA SER A 457 -51.42 -0.79 -36.45
C SER A 457 -51.61 -1.05 -37.95
N ALA A 458 -51.65 -2.32 -38.37
CA ALA A 458 -51.96 -2.71 -39.74
C ALA A 458 -53.44 -2.49 -40.12
N ASN A 459 -54.36 -2.43 -39.14
CA ASN A 459 -55.82 -2.36 -39.37
C ASN A 459 -56.52 -1.17 -38.69
N SER A 460 -55.80 -0.27 -38.02
CA SER A 460 -56.39 0.84 -37.28
C SER A 460 -55.60 2.13 -37.45
N ILE A 461 -55.93 2.88 -38.50
CA ILE A 461 -55.74 4.33 -38.56
C ILE A 461 -57.14 4.96 -38.43
N ALA A 462 -57.83 4.72 -37.31
CA ALA A 462 -59.06 5.46 -37.04
C ALA A 462 -59.43 5.44 -35.55
N SER A 463 -59.45 6.65 -34.98
CA SER A 463 -60.13 7.03 -33.74
C SER A 463 -59.56 6.52 -32.40
N SER A 464 -58.54 7.21 -31.91
CA SER A 464 -58.28 7.32 -30.47
C SER A 464 -58.45 8.79 -30.06
N VAL A 465 -59.48 9.06 -29.26
CA VAL A 465 -59.79 10.36 -28.65
C VAL A 465 -58.63 10.77 -27.73
N PRO A 466 -58.12 12.02 -27.78
CA PRO A 466 -57.01 12.42 -26.93
C PRO A 466 -57.48 12.48 -25.47
N HIS A 467 -56.91 11.61 -24.63
CA HIS A 467 -56.99 11.76 -23.18
C HIS A 467 -56.32 13.10 -22.82
N ARG A 468 -56.98 13.96 -22.04
CA ARG A 468 -56.35 15.20 -21.53
C ARG A 468 -55.16 14.78 -20.65
N PRO A 469 -53.92 15.05 -21.07
CA PRO A 469 -52.75 14.59 -20.33
C PRO A 469 -52.73 15.26 -18.95
N SER A 470 -52.62 14.45 -17.90
CA SER A 470 -52.49 14.94 -16.54
C SER A 470 -51.15 15.65 -16.33
N LEU A 471 -51.03 16.47 -15.28
CA LEU A 471 -49.75 17.10 -14.92
C LEU A 471 -48.62 16.05 -14.73
N LEU A 472 -48.96 14.88 -14.20
CA LEU A 472 -48.05 13.74 -14.03
C LEU A 472 -47.58 13.17 -15.38
N TRP A 473 -48.44 13.17 -16.40
CA TRP A 473 -48.09 12.73 -17.75
C TRP A 473 -47.05 13.66 -18.38
N TRP A 474 -47.26 14.98 -18.30
CA TRP A 474 -46.28 15.97 -18.77
C TRP A 474 -44.97 15.92 -17.99
N GLY A 475 -45.04 15.73 -16.67
CA GLY A 475 -43.87 15.53 -15.82
C GLY A 475 -43.06 14.31 -16.22
N GLY A 476 -43.71 13.16 -16.43
CA GLY A 476 -43.07 11.93 -16.89
C GLY A 476 -42.43 12.07 -18.27
N LEU A 477 -43.09 12.78 -19.20
CA LEU A 477 -42.56 13.02 -20.54
C LEU A 477 -41.33 13.93 -20.49
N GLY A 478 -41.40 15.01 -19.69
CA GLY A 478 -40.28 15.91 -19.45
C GLY A 478 -39.05 15.19 -18.90
N VAL A 479 -39.22 14.32 -17.90
CA VAL A 479 -38.11 13.52 -17.33
C VAL A 479 -37.57 12.52 -18.35
N THR A 480 -38.42 11.90 -19.16
CA THR A 480 -37.99 10.96 -20.22
C THR A 480 -37.15 11.66 -21.28
N LEU A 481 -37.59 12.83 -21.76
CA LEU A 481 -36.88 13.61 -22.77
C LEU A 481 -35.58 14.20 -22.22
N ALA A 482 -35.60 14.71 -20.98
CA ALA A 482 -34.40 15.23 -20.32
C ALA A 482 -33.35 14.13 -20.10
N SER A 483 -33.75 12.97 -19.60
CA SER A 483 -32.85 11.82 -19.43
C SER A 483 -32.32 11.30 -20.78
N ALA A 484 -33.16 11.23 -21.81
CA ALA A 484 -32.73 10.87 -23.17
C ALA A 484 -31.72 11.86 -23.74
N ALA A 485 -31.92 13.17 -23.54
CA ALA A 485 -30.97 14.20 -23.97
C ALA A 485 -29.62 14.05 -23.26
N VAL A 486 -29.62 13.81 -21.94
CA VAL A 486 -28.38 13.54 -21.18
C VAL A 486 -27.69 12.29 -21.70
N LEU A 487 -28.42 11.20 -21.99
CA LEU A 487 -27.86 9.97 -22.56
C LEU A 487 -27.29 10.17 -23.96
N ALA A 488 -27.94 10.97 -24.80
CA ALA A 488 -27.45 11.31 -26.13
C ALA A 488 -26.14 12.11 -26.03
N VAL A 489 -26.08 13.14 -25.18
CA VAL A 489 -24.87 13.95 -24.98
C VAL A 489 -23.72 13.14 -24.40
N THR A 490 -23.99 12.38 -23.34
CA THR A 490 -22.94 11.60 -22.66
C THR A 490 -22.52 10.34 -23.43
N GLY A 491 -23.44 9.69 -24.15
CA GLY A 491 -23.17 8.50 -24.96
C GLY A 491 -22.62 8.83 -26.35
N VAL A 492 -23.44 9.49 -27.19
CA VAL A 492 -23.08 9.82 -28.57
C VAL A 492 -21.96 10.87 -28.62
N GLY A 493 -21.97 11.86 -27.72
CA GLY A 493 -20.90 12.85 -27.64
C GLY A 493 -19.55 12.25 -27.26
N ALA A 494 -19.52 11.25 -26.37
CA ALA A 494 -18.30 10.54 -26.03
C ALA A 494 -17.82 9.64 -27.17
N TRP A 495 -18.74 8.97 -27.87
CA TRP A 495 -18.41 8.18 -29.05
C TRP A 495 -17.82 9.05 -30.18
N TRP A 496 -18.42 10.20 -30.48
CA TRP A 496 -17.94 11.13 -31.51
C TRP A 496 -16.58 11.74 -31.14
N SER A 497 -16.37 12.11 -29.88
CA SER A 497 -15.07 12.64 -29.44
C SER A 497 -13.97 11.58 -29.35
N GLY A 498 -14.28 10.28 -29.53
CA GLY A 498 -13.32 9.19 -29.39
C GLY A 498 -12.82 8.98 -27.96
N HIS A 499 -13.43 9.64 -26.97
CA HIS A 499 -13.03 9.57 -25.57
C HIS A 499 -13.90 8.55 -24.83
N ALA A 500 -13.28 7.67 -24.04
CA ALA A 500 -14.01 6.81 -23.14
C ALA A 500 -14.71 7.64 -22.04
N ILE A 501 -16.01 7.43 -21.86
CA ILE A 501 -16.76 8.07 -20.77
C ILE A 501 -16.14 7.63 -19.44
N SER A 502 -15.72 8.59 -18.62
CA SER A 502 -15.12 8.34 -17.32
C SER A 502 -15.49 9.42 -16.32
N GLY A 503 -15.29 9.17 -15.02
CA GLY A 503 -15.54 10.15 -13.96
C GLY A 503 -17.00 10.61 -13.89
N LEU A 504 -17.21 11.93 -13.78
CA LEU A 504 -18.54 12.53 -13.62
C LEU A 504 -19.46 12.34 -14.85
N PRO A 505 -18.99 12.46 -16.10
CA PRO A 505 -19.76 12.05 -17.28
C PRO A 505 -20.31 10.61 -17.21
N LEU A 506 -19.55 9.68 -16.64
CA LEU A 506 -20.00 8.29 -16.51
C LEU A 506 -21.07 8.15 -15.42
N LEU A 507 -20.87 8.81 -14.29
CA LEU A 507 -21.84 8.85 -13.20
C LEU A 507 -23.19 9.44 -13.67
N THR A 508 -23.14 10.56 -14.39
CA THR A 508 -24.33 11.22 -14.95
C THR A 508 -25.01 10.36 -16.00
N HIS A 509 -24.25 9.69 -16.88
CA HIS A 509 -24.80 8.72 -17.83
C HIS A 509 -25.53 7.57 -17.14
N MET A 510 -24.92 6.99 -16.09
CA MET A 510 -25.53 5.88 -15.34
C MET A 510 -26.82 6.31 -14.62
N ALA A 511 -26.81 7.47 -13.97
CA ALA A 511 -27.99 8.01 -13.29
C ALA A 511 -29.14 8.31 -14.27
N ALA A 512 -28.82 8.98 -15.39
CA ALA A 512 -29.78 9.26 -16.45
C ALA A 512 -30.35 7.98 -17.07
N SER A 513 -29.54 6.93 -17.21
CA SER A 513 -29.99 5.63 -17.73
C SER A 513 -31.02 4.99 -16.81
N GLY A 514 -30.81 5.07 -15.49
CA GLY A 514 -31.77 4.60 -14.48
C GLY A 514 -33.12 5.30 -14.61
N LEU A 515 -33.10 6.64 -14.65
CA LEU A 515 -34.31 7.46 -14.81
C LEU A 515 -35.03 7.21 -16.14
N PHE A 516 -34.27 7.06 -17.22
CA PHE A 516 -34.85 6.79 -18.54
C PHE A 516 -35.57 5.44 -18.56
N LEU A 517 -34.94 4.39 -18.03
CA LEU A 517 -35.55 3.05 -18.01
C LEU A 517 -36.77 2.96 -17.09
N THR A 518 -36.77 3.64 -15.94
CA THR A 518 -37.95 3.66 -15.06
C THR A 518 -39.12 4.39 -15.69
N CYS A 519 -38.89 5.52 -16.36
CA CYS A 519 -39.91 6.21 -17.14
C CYS A 519 -40.42 5.34 -18.29
N LEU A 520 -39.52 4.71 -19.06
CA LEU A 520 -39.89 3.83 -20.17
C LEU A 520 -40.72 2.63 -19.71
N ALA A 521 -40.38 2.03 -18.56
CA ALA A 521 -41.17 0.97 -17.94
C ALA A 521 -42.59 1.47 -17.58
N GLY A 522 -42.67 2.66 -16.97
CA GLY A 522 -43.94 3.30 -16.65
C GLY A 522 -44.81 3.54 -17.88
N TRP A 523 -44.22 4.04 -18.97
CA TRP A 523 -44.90 4.22 -20.26
C TRP A 523 -45.41 2.90 -20.84
N ALA A 524 -44.57 1.86 -20.84
CA ALA A 524 -44.93 0.56 -21.36
C ALA A 524 -46.07 -0.09 -20.55
N LEU A 525 -46.02 0.00 -19.22
CA LEU A 525 -47.08 -0.48 -18.34
C LEU A 525 -48.38 0.30 -18.51
N ALA A 526 -48.32 1.64 -18.58
CA ALA A 526 -49.49 2.47 -18.84
C ALA A 526 -50.18 2.06 -20.15
N ALA A 527 -49.40 1.88 -21.22
CA ALA A 527 -49.91 1.41 -22.52
C ALA A 527 -50.52 -0.01 -22.47
N MET A 528 -50.05 -0.89 -21.56
CA MET A 528 -50.67 -2.21 -21.34
C MET A 528 -52.02 -2.11 -20.62
N PHE A 529 -52.13 -1.28 -19.59
CA PHE A 529 -53.33 -1.17 -18.76
C PHE A 529 -54.44 -0.28 -19.36
N GLU A 530 -54.08 0.69 -20.21
CA GLU A 530 -55.05 1.54 -20.90
C GLU A 530 -55.97 0.75 -21.86
N VAL A 531 -55.53 -0.43 -22.30
CA VAL A 531 -56.30 -1.37 -23.14
C VAL A 531 -57.35 -2.18 -22.35
N GLN A 532 -57.25 -2.25 -21.01
CA GLN A 532 -58.15 -3.07 -20.18
C GLN A 532 -59.39 -2.33 -19.66
N ARG A 533 -59.55 -1.02 -19.91
CA ARG A 533 -60.84 -0.37 -19.62
C ARG A 533 -61.84 -0.80 -20.70
N PRO A 534 -62.87 -1.59 -20.37
CA PRO A 534 -63.94 -1.81 -21.34
C PRO A 534 -64.49 -0.45 -21.73
N ARG A 535 -64.74 -0.25 -23.04
CA ARG A 535 -65.65 0.80 -23.48
C ARG A 535 -66.94 0.56 -22.70
N SER A 536 -67.20 1.35 -21.66
CA SER A 536 -68.54 1.41 -21.08
C SER A 536 -69.43 1.88 -22.23
N ASP A 537 -70.31 0.99 -22.68
CA ASP A 537 -71.26 1.27 -23.73
C ASP A 537 -71.94 2.61 -23.44
N VAL A 538 -71.79 3.53 -24.39
CA VAL A 538 -72.74 4.60 -24.58
C VAL A 538 -73.96 3.92 -25.19
N THR A 539 -74.84 3.39 -24.33
CA THR A 539 -76.23 3.13 -24.71
C THR A 539 -77.07 4.34 -24.32
N ASP A 540 -77.74 4.86 -25.35
CA ASP A 540 -78.73 5.93 -25.39
C ASP A 540 -79.56 6.22 -24.12
N ALA A 541 -79.62 7.51 -23.76
CA ALA A 541 -80.85 8.25 -23.44
C ALA A 541 -80.59 9.76 -23.54
#